data_AF-A0A3B8MPT9-F1
#
_entry.id   AF-A0A3B8MPT9-F1
#
_cell.length_a   1.000
_cell.length_b   1.000
_cell.length_c   1.000
_cell.angle_alpha   90.00
_cell.angle_beta   90.00
_cell.angle_gamma   90.00
#
_symmetry.space_group_name_H-M   'P 1'
#
loop_
_entity.id
_entity.type
_entity.pdbx_description
1 polymer ?
#
loop_
_entity_poly.entity_id
_entity_poly.type
_entity_poly.pdbx_seq_one_letter_code
_entity_poly.pdbx_strand_id
1 'polypeptide(L)' 'METIYGVYDSVEALTEETFRGFFDRCRPEASKERWTEIRWLGTMWEARQRAAVELKPLFIWAMNGHPFGCV' A
#
# COMPACT_ATOMS: atom_id res chain seq x y z
N MET A 1 2.55 -23.07 -22.34
CA MET A 1 1.08 -23.11 -22.23
C MET A 1 0.62 -21.67 -22.38
N GLU A 2 0.05 -21.30 -23.53
CA GLU A 2 -0.42 -19.93 -23.76
C GLU A 2 -1.58 -19.63 -22.81
N THR A 3 -1.42 -18.60 -21.98
CA THR A 3 -2.52 -18.03 -21.21
C THR A 3 -3.05 -16.81 -21.94
N ILE A 4 -4.30 -16.43 -21.68
CA ILE A 4 -4.95 -15.24 -22.24
C ILE A 4 -4.25 -13.90 -21.89
N TYR A 5 -3.18 -13.95 -21.08
CA TYR A 5 -2.38 -12.80 -20.64
C TYR A 5 -0.99 -12.74 -21.30
N GLY A 6 -0.70 -13.61 -22.27
CA GLY A 6 0.60 -13.70 -22.95
C GLY A 6 1.49 -14.83 -22.43
N VAL A 7 2.59 -15.08 -23.15
CA VAL A 7 3.65 -16.00 -22.72
C VAL A 7 4.53 -15.26 -21.72
N TYR A 8 4.34 -15.52 -20.43
CA TYR A 8 5.29 -15.08 -19.40
C TYR A 8 6.41 -16.10 -19.30
N ASP A 9 7.45 -15.92 -20.11
CA ASP A 9 8.77 -16.51 -19.80
C ASP A 9 9.39 -15.65 -18.68
N SER A 10 8.98 -15.84 -17.43
CA SER A 10 9.83 -15.40 -16.33
C SER A 10 10.98 -16.39 -16.20
N VAL A 11 12.04 -16.16 -16.98
CA VAL A 11 13.22 -17.03 -17.06
C VAL A 11 14.00 -17.04 -15.74
N GLU A 12 13.83 -16.04 -14.88
CA GLU A 12 14.50 -15.95 -13.58
C GLU A 12 13.76 -16.71 -12.48
N ALA A 13 14.47 -17.66 -11.86
CA ALA A 13 13.99 -18.33 -10.66
C ALA A 13 13.84 -17.34 -9.50
N LEU A 14 12.79 -17.52 -8.68
CA LEU A 14 12.57 -16.74 -7.46
C LEU A 14 13.48 -17.25 -6.33
N THR A 15 14.74 -16.82 -6.36
CA THR A 15 15.72 -17.00 -5.28
C THR A 15 15.58 -15.87 -4.28
N GLU A 16 16.28 -15.95 -3.15
CA GLU A 16 16.28 -14.85 -2.18
C GLU A 16 16.85 -13.55 -2.76
N GLU A 17 17.82 -13.64 -3.67
CA GLU A 17 18.42 -12.49 -4.34
C GLU A 17 17.45 -11.83 -5.32
N THR A 18 16.83 -12.62 -6.21
CA THR A 18 15.88 -12.08 -7.19
C THR A 18 14.62 -11.56 -6.50
N PHE A 19 14.14 -12.24 -5.45
CA PHE A 19 13.05 -11.75 -4.61
C PHE A 19 13.37 -10.37 -4.02
N ARG A 20 14.54 -10.20 -3.41
CA ARG A 20 14.95 -8.91 -2.83
C ARG A 20 14.97 -7.81 -3.88
N GLY A 21 15.53 -8.10 -5.06
CA GLY A 21 15.55 -7.18 -6.19
C GLY A 21 14.16 -6.77 -6.67
N PHE A 22 13.21 -7.71 -6.75
CA PHE A 22 11.82 -7.40 -7.11
C PHE A 22 11.10 -6.62 -6.01
N PHE A 23 11.25 -7.06 -4.75
CA PHE A 23 10.62 -6.43 -3.60
C PHE A 23 11.04 -4.97 -3.47
N ASP A 24 12.34 -4.68 -3.60
CA ASP A 24 12.85 -3.31 -3.52
C ASP A 24 12.34 -2.41 -4.65
N ARG A 25 12.08 -2.95 -5.86
CA ARG A 25 11.47 -2.19 -6.97
C ARG A 25 10.00 -1.88 -6.73
N CYS A 26 9.28 -2.72 -5.99
CA CYS A 26 7.89 -2.49 -5.64
C CYS A 26 7.73 -1.51 -4.47
N ARG A 27 8.81 -1.14 -3.79
CA ARG A 27 8.73 -0.20 -2.66
C ARG A 27 8.47 1.22 -3.19
N PRO A 28 7.50 1.93 -2.59
CA PRO A 28 7.39 3.38 -2.65
C PRO A 28 8.73 4.09 -2.56
N GLU A 29 9.03 4.98 -3.50
CA GLU A 29 10.11 5.95 -3.32
C GLU A 29 9.68 6.96 -2.25
N ALA A 30 10.39 7.01 -1.12
CA ALA A 30 10.03 7.86 0.02
C ALA A 30 9.86 9.35 -0.35
N SER A 31 10.63 9.85 -1.32
CA SER A 31 10.52 11.23 -1.82
C SER A 31 9.23 11.50 -2.60
N LYS A 32 8.55 10.47 -3.10
CA LYS A 32 7.37 10.56 -3.96
C LYS A 32 6.06 10.25 -3.22
N GLU A 33 6.14 9.70 -2.01
CA GLU A 33 4.97 9.22 -1.26
C GLU A 33 4.82 9.88 0.12
N ARG A 34 4.69 11.22 0.13
CA ARG A 34 4.50 12.04 1.34
C ARG A 34 3.33 11.61 2.22
N TRP A 35 2.33 10.93 1.65
CA TRP A 35 1.20 10.38 2.40
C TRP A 35 1.63 9.31 3.43
N THR A 36 2.77 8.64 3.23
CA THR A 36 3.33 7.66 4.18
C THR A 36 3.93 8.31 5.43
N GLU A 37 4.29 9.59 5.36
CA GLU A 37 4.82 10.36 6.51
C GLU A 37 3.71 10.82 7.46
N ILE A 38 2.44 10.79 7.01
CA ILE A 38 1.31 11.19 7.83
C ILE A 38 1.10 10.14 8.91
N ARG A 39 1.08 10.58 10.18
CA ARG A 39 0.71 9.72 11.30
C ARG A 39 -0.80 9.47 11.30
N TRP A 40 -1.23 8.56 10.45
CA TRP A 40 -2.62 8.14 10.32
C TRP A 40 -3.17 7.59 11.64
N LEU A 41 -4.45 7.88 11.90
CA LEU A 41 -5.19 7.24 12.97
C LEU A 41 -5.77 5.93 12.44
N GLY A 42 -5.42 4.81 13.09
CA GLY A 42 -5.79 3.48 12.61
C GLY A 42 -7.27 3.12 12.81
N THR A 43 -8.02 3.93 13.57
CA THR A 43 -9.45 3.70 13.79
C THR A 43 -10.27 4.95 13.53
N MET A 44 -11.43 4.77 12.90
CA MET A 44 -12.38 5.87 12.68
C MET A 44 -12.93 6.44 13.99
N TRP A 45 -13.07 5.61 15.03
CA TRP A 45 -13.58 6.03 16.33
C TRP A 45 -12.62 6.98 17.06
N GLU A 46 -11.32 6.68 17.05
CA GLU A 46 -10.29 7.57 17.60
C GLU A 46 -10.26 8.90 16.84
N ALA A 47 -10.29 8.84 15.51
CA ALA A 47 -10.29 10.04 14.68
C ALA A 47 -11.49 10.94 14.96
N ARG A 48 -12.70 10.38 15.08
CA ARG A 48 -13.92 11.14 15.41
C ARG A 48 -13.84 11.87 16.74
N GLN A 49 -13.34 11.21 17.78
CA GLN A 49 -13.21 11.84 19.10
C GLN A 49 -12.22 13.02 19.05
N ARG A 50 -11.07 12.84 18.41
CA ARG A 50 -10.07 13.91 18.25
C ARG A 50 -10.59 15.09 17.43
N ALA A 51 -11.26 14.83 16.32
CA ALA A 51 -11.84 15.86 15.47
C ALA A 51 -12.87 16.73 16.21
N ALA A 52 -13.69 16.11 17.07
CA ALA A 52 -14.66 16.84 17.89
C ALA A 52 -14.00 17.75 18.93
N VAL A 53 -12.92 17.29 19.58
CA VAL A 53 -12.14 18.10 20.54
C VAL A 53 -11.39 19.22 19.83
N GLU A 54 -10.77 18.93 18.68
CA GLU A 54 -9.94 19.89 17.94
C GLU A 54 -10.77 20.85 17.05
N LEU A 55 -12.08 20.64 16.92
CA LEU A 55 -12.98 21.36 16.01
C LEU A 55 -12.48 21.37 14.56
N LYS A 56 -11.97 20.23 14.10
CA LYS A 56 -11.42 20.06 12.75
C LYS A 56 -12.22 19.03 11.93
N PRO A 57 -12.27 19.19 10.60
CA PRO A 57 -12.85 18.17 9.74
C PRO A 57 -12.01 16.88 9.74
N LEU A 58 -12.66 15.77 9.40
CA LEU A 58 -11.99 14.50 9.17
C LEU A 58 -11.54 14.38 7.73
N PHE A 59 -10.27 14.03 7.53
CA PHE A 59 -9.76 13.52 6.26
C PHE A 59 -9.64 12.00 6.34
N ILE A 60 -10.35 11.29 5.47
CA ILE A 60 -10.38 9.83 5.45
C ILE A 60 -9.62 9.36 4.20
N TRP A 61 -8.53 8.63 4.42
CA TRP A 61 -7.86 7.87 3.36
C TRP A 61 -8.37 6.43 3.41
N ALA A 62 -9.32 6.12 2.54
CA ALA A 62 -9.87 4.78 2.40
C ALA A 62 -9.57 4.28 0.99
N MET A 63 -8.81 3.18 0.88
CA MET A 63 -8.73 2.45 -0.38
C MET A 63 -9.99 1.59 -0.55
N ASN A 64 -10.48 1.46 -1.77
CA ASN A 64 -11.63 0.63 -2.11
C ASN A 64 -11.24 -0.85 -2.21
N GLY A 65 -10.55 -1.36 -1.18
CA GLY A 65 -10.03 -2.72 -1.08
C GLY A 65 -9.78 -3.08 0.39
N HIS A 66 -9.80 -4.37 0.70
CA HIS A 66 -9.53 -4.89 2.04
C HIS A 66 -8.21 -4.30 2.58
N PRO A 67 -8.12 -3.85 3.85
CA PRO A 67 -6.90 -3.25 4.42
C PRO A 67 -5.68 -4.19 4.47
N PHE A 68 -5.80 -5.42 3.95
CA PHE A 68 -4.72 -6.40 3.81
C PHE A 68 -4.42 -6.77 2.34
N GLY A 69 -4.97 -6.01 1.37
CA GLY A 69 -4.73 -6.21 -0.06
C GLY A 69 -5.90 -6.89 -0.78
N CYS A 70 -5.95 -6.68 -2.10
CA CYS A 70 -6.80 -7.47 -3.00
C CYS A 70 -6.37 -8.94 -2.92
N VAL A 71 -7.30 -9.83 -2.58
CA VAL A 71 -7.14 -11.28 -2.75
C VAL A 71 -7.15 -11.69 -4.21
#